data_AF-A0AAQ3U8E3-F1
#
_entry.id   AF-A0AAQ3U8E3-F1
#
_cell.length_a   1.000
_cell.length_b   1.000
_cell.length_c   1.000
_cell.angle_alpha   90.00
_cell.angle_beta   90.00
_cell.angle_gamma   90.00
#
_symmetry.space_group_name_H-M   'P 1'
#
loop_
_entity.id
_entity.type
_entity.pdbx_description
1 polymer ?
#
loop_
_entity_poly.entity_id
_entity_poly.type
_entity_poly.pdbx_seq_one_letter_code
_entity_poly.pdbx_strand_id
1 'polypeptide(L)'
;MLLQFFVLYVIKKRARGTTSTNDDPKDQLRPTHDLEAPSVVREEHGISLVTVCPVVVVGAAPAPNARTSVHNCLSLLSGDEAEFRVLRGIEMASGTVALVHVEDVCRAQLFVAEEEAAAGRYLCSSINTTILELASFLADKYPQYTVKTNLLSGPVRVWR
;
A
#
# COMPACT_ATOMS: atom_id res chain seq x y z
N MET A 1 13.62 -9.45 8.84
CA MET A 1 13.56 -7.97 8.89
C MET A 1 12.71 -7.44 7.72
N LEU A 2 11.45 -7.90 7.61
CA LEU A 2 10.54 -7.64 6.49
C LEU A 2 9.47 -6.58 6.82
N LEU A 3 9.57 -5.93 7.97
CA LEU A 3 8.46 -5.18 8.56
C LEU A 3 8.42 -3.68 8.21
N GLN A 4 9.36 -3.15 7.42
CA GLN A 4 9.52 -1.69 7.25
C GLN A 4 8.87 -1.08 6.01
N PHE A 5 8.27 -1.85 5.09
CA PHE A 5 7.69 -1.26 3.88
C PHE A 5 6.19 -0.99 3.92
N PHE A 6 5.48 -1.48 4.95
CA PHE A 6 4.08 -1.13 5.18
C PHE A 6 4.04 0.04 6.15
N VAL A 7 3.79 1.25 5.64
CA VAL A 7 3.43 2.38 6.51
C VAL A 7 2.08 2.03 7.13
N LEU A 8 2.10 1.54 8.37
CA LEU A 8 0.91 1.18 9.10
C LEU A 8 0.21 2.47 9.56
N TYR A 9 -0.96 2.78 9.02
CA TYR A 9 -1.77 3.88 9.52
C TYR A 9 -2.78 3.34 10.53
N VAL A 10 -2.55 3.69 11.80
CA VAL A 10 -3.38 3.28 12.92
C VAL A 10 -4.41 4.37 13.21
N ILE A 11 -5.69 4.07 13.06
CA ILE A 11 -6.80 4.99 13.36
C ILE A 11 -7.38 4.61 14.72
N LYS A 12 -7.28 5.55 15.66
CA LYS A 12 -7.86 5.42 17.00
C LYS A 12 -9.32 5.87 16.97
N LYS A 13 -10.25 4.97 17.23
CA LYS A 13 -11.67 5.28 17.42
C LYS A 13 -12.03 5.37 18.89
N ARG A 14 -12.89 6.33 19.23
CA ARG A 14 -13.59 6.38 20.53
C ARG A 14 -14.83 5.51 20.41
N ALA A 15 -14.97 4.49 21.26
CA ALA A 15 -16.18 3.68 21.29
C ALA A 15 -17.40 4.57 21.59
N ARG A 16 -18.35 4.63 20.66
CA ARG A 16 -19.71 5.11 20.92
C ARG A 16 -20.63 3.89 20.78
N GLY A 17 -21.58 3.77 21.71
CA GLY A 17 -22.48 2.62 21.80
C GLY A 17 -23.23 2.39 20.51
N THR A 18 -23.33 1.13 20.11
CA THR A 18 -23.85 0.66 18.83
C THR A 18 -25.36 0.92 18.67
N THR A 19 -25.74 1.51 17.54
CA THR A 19 -27.10 1.38 16.99
C THR A 19 -27.01 0.95 15.53
N SER A 20 -27.40 -0.30 15.29
CA SER A 20 -27.42 -0.99 14.00
C SER A 20 -28.45 -0.37 13.04
N THR A 21 -28.01 0.02 11.85
CA THR A 21 -28.82 -0.05 10.62
C THR A 21 -27.93 -0.36 9.42
N ASN A 22 -28.25 -1.45 8.74
CA ASN A 22 -27.64 -1.93 7.50
C ASN A 22 -27.82 -0.90 6.36
N ASP A 23 -26.77 -0.68 5.55
CA ASP A 23 -26.84 -0.46 4.10
C ASP A 23 -25.42 -0.55 3.49
N ASP A 24 -25.17 -1.56 2.67
CA ASP A 24 -23.88 -1.86 2.01
C ASP A 24 -23.71 -1.09 0.69
N PRO A 25 -22.50 -0.57 0.40
CA PRO A 25 -21.92 -0.66 -0.94
C PRO A 25 -20.55 -1.34 -0.85
N LYS A 26 -20.56 -2.67 -0.99
CA LYS A 26 -19.35 -3.51 -1.07
C LYS A 26 -18.81 -3.48 -2.50
N ASP A 27 -17.57 -3.05 -2.69
CA ASP A 27 -16.65 -3.69 -3.66
C ASP A 27 -15.20 -3.13 -3.71
N GLN A 28 -14.77 -2.23 -2.80
CA GLN A 28 -13.39 -1.69 -2.88
C GLN A 28 -12.44 -2.09 -1.74
N LEU A 29 -12.93 -2.70 -0.67
CA LEU A 29 -12.12 -3.18 0.45
C LEU A 29 -12.32 -4.68 0.60
N ARG A 30 -11.28 -5.49 0.35
CA ARG A 30 -11.31 -6.92 0.67
C ARG A 30 -10.79 -7.13 2.10
N PRO A 31 -11.61 -7.65 3.03
CA PRO A 31 -11.11 -8.16 4.30
C PRO A 31 -10.20 -9.36 4.00
N THR A 32 -8.98 -9.37 4.54
CA THR A 32 -8.12 -10.55 4.46
C THR A 32 -8.66 -11.59 5.45
N HIS A 33 -9.40 -12.59 4.96
CA HIS A 33 -10.02 -13.61 5.81
C HIS A 33 -9.07 -14.73 6.27
N ASP A 34 -7.87 -14.86 5.70
CA ASP A 34 -7.06 -16.07 5.91
C ASP A 34 -5.61 -15.75 6.31
N LEU A 35 -5.39 -15.40 7.57
CA LEU A 35 -4.19 -15.74 8.33
C LEU A 35 -4.60 -15.84 9.81
N GLU A 36 -4.47 -17.03 10.38
CA GLU A 36 -4.79 -17.35 11.77
C GLU A 36 -4.06 -16.42 12.75
N ALA A 37 -4.76 -15.38 13.18
CA ALA A 37 -5.00 -14.99 14.56
C ALA A 37 -5.84 -13.72 14.47
N PRO A 38 -7.06 -13.67 15.03
CA PRO A 38 -7.63 -12.38 15.37
C PRO A 38 -6.65 -11.82 16.39
N SER A 39 -5.76 -10.92 15.97
CA SER A 39 -5.00 -10.12 16.92
C SER A 39 -6.09 -9.29 17.60
N VAL A 40 -6.62 -9.84 18.68
CA VAL A 40 -7.61 -9.24 19.55
C VAL A 40 -7.11 -7.82 19.75
N VAL A 41 -7.77 -6.87 19.08
CA VAL A 41 -7.61 -5.47 19.42
C VAL A 41 -8.21 -5.42 20.81
N ARG A 42 -7.33 -5.55 21.81
CA ARG A 42 -7.71 -5.54 23.20
C ARG A 42 -8.25 -4.13 23.43
N GLU A 43 -9.54 -4.04 23.75
CA GLU A 43 -10.18 -2.83 24.28
C GLU A 43 -9.64 -2.54 25.69
N GLU A 44 -8.32 -2.46 25.85
CA GLU A 44 -7.79 -1.85 27.05
C GLU A 44 -8.09 -0.35 26.91
N HIS A 45 -9.00 0.13 27.78
CA HIS A 45 -9.45 1.53 27.90
C HIS A 45 -10.62 2.01 27.00
N GLY A 46 -11.44 1.11 26.42
CA GLY A 46 -12.65 1.53 25.67
C GLY A 46 -12.36 2.25 24.35
N ILE A 47 -11.22 1.91 23.74
CA ILE A 47 -10.76 2.44 22.46
C ILE A 47 -10.84 1.31 21.44
N SER A 48 -11.56 1.53 20.35
CA SER A 48 -11.57 0.64 19.19
C SER A 48 -10.43 1.04 18.25
N LEU A 49 -9.71 0.06 17.72
CA LEU A 49 -8.59 0.27 16.79
C LEU A 49 -8.91 -0.33 15.43
N VAL A 50 -8.77 0.48 14.39
CA VAL A 50 -8.82 0.04 13.01
C VAL A 50 -7.52 0.42 12.33
N THR A 51 -6.98 -0.48 11.52
CA THR A 51 -5.72 -0.26 10.83
C THR A 51 -5.91 -0.33 9.32
N VAL A 52 -5.38 0.66 8.61
CA VAL A 52 -5.30 0.62 7.14
C VAL A 52 -3.84 0.36 6.75
N CYS A 53 -3.64 -0.70 6.00
CA CYS A 53 -2.35 -1.16 5.47
C CYS A 53 -2.29 -0.82 3.97
N PRO A 54 -1.79 0.35 3.58
CA PRO A 54 -1.55 0.65 2.17
C PRO A 54 -0.39 -0.17 1.63
N VAL A 55 -0.47 -0.50 0.34
CA VAL A 55 0.65 -1.01 -0.46
C VAL A 55 1.56 0.15 -0.90
N VAL A 56 2.32 0.02 -2.00
CA VAL A 56 3.15 1.12 -2.50
C VAL A 56 2.26 2.31 -2.90
N VAL A 57 2.38 3.41 -2.16
CA VAL A 57 1.54 4.60 -2.38
C VAL A 57 2.16 5.48 -3.45
N VAL A 58 1.40 5.78 -4.50
CA VAL A 58 1.78 6.67 -5.60
C VAL A 58 0.83 7.86 -5.71
N GLY A 59 1.24 8.91 -6.40
CA GLY A 59 0.42 10.10 -6.64
C GLY A 59 0.98 11.37 -6.02
N ALA A 60 0.37 12.50 -6.38
CA ALA A 60 0.75 13.80 -5.85
C ALA A 60 0.29 13.93 -4.40
N ALA A 61 1.25 13.98 -3.46
CA ALA A 61 0.96 14.27 -2.07
C ALA A 61 0.99 15.79 -1.84
N PRO A 62 0.16 16.34 -0.94
CA PRO A 62 0.27 17.74 -0.50
C PRO A 62 1.60 18.08 0.19
N ALA A 63 2.39 17.06 0.54
CA ALA A 63 3.70 17.24 1.16
C ALA A 63 4.71 17.82 0.15
N PRO A 64 5.59 18.76 0.58
CA PRO A 64 6.55 19.40 -0.31
C PRO A 64 7.65 18.46 -0.83
N ASN A 65 7.82 17.29 -0.19
CA ASN A 65 8.84 16.31 -0.54
C ASN A 65 8.19 15.00 -0.99
N ALA A 66 8.68 14.46 -2.11
CA ALA A 66 8.30 13.13 -2.56
C ALA A 66 8.74 12.07 -1.55
N ARG A 67 7.81 11.16 -1.19
CA ARG A 67 8.10 10.06 -0.26
C ARG A 67 8.72 8.88 -1.01
N THR A 68 9.46 8.06 -0.27
CA THR A 68 10.26 6.92 -0.76
C THR A 68 9.50 5.99 -1.72
N SER A 69 8.18 5.80 -1.52
CA SER A 69 7.34 4.98 -2.40
C SER A 69 7.28 5.48 -3.85
N VAL A 70 7.28 6.79 -4.07
CA VAL A 70 7.28 7.37 -5.42
C VAL A 70 8.65 7.22 -6.06
N HIS A 71 9.74 7.41 -5.31
CA HIS A 71 11.10 7.19 -5.81
C HIS A 71 11.34 5.73 -6.21
N ASN A 72 10.81 4.76 -5.45
CA ASN A 72 10.86 3.34 -5.81
C ASN A 72 10.26 3.08 -7.20
N CYS A 73 9.05 3.59 -7.46
CA CYS A 73 8.41 3.44 -8.77
C CYS A 73 9.16 4.18 -9.88
N LEU A 74 9.68 5.38 -9.60
CA LEU A 74 10.41 6.20 -10.57
C LEU A 74 11.87 5.76 -10.78
N SER A 75 12.37 4.79 -10.00
CA SER A 75 13.72 4.23 -10.17
C SER A 75 13.98 3.68 -11.57
N LEU A 76 12.92 3.18 -12.23
CA LEU A 76 12.92 2.74 -13.63
C LEU A 76 13.21 3.88 -14.62
N LEU A 77 12.92 5.13 -14.27
CA LEU A 77 13.20 6.31 -15.08
C LEU A 77 14.48 7.01 -14.65
N SER A 78 14.70 7.18 -13.34
CA SER A 78 15.87 7.87 -12.80
C SER A 78 17.15 7.05 -12.94
N GLY A 79 17.05 5.72 -12.99
CA GLY A 79 18.20 4.82 -12.94
C GLY A 79 18.77 4.63 -11.54
N ASP A 80 18.04 5.01 -10.49
CA ASP A 80 18.48 4.79 -9.10
C ASP A 80 18.42 3.29 -8.77
N GLU A 81 19.59 2.65 -8.72
CA GLU A 81 19.70 1.23 -8.43
C GLU A 81 19.30 0.86 -7.00
N ALA A 82 19.42 1.77 -6.03
CA ALA A 82 19.07 1.49 -4.64
C ALA A 82 17.56 1.40 -4.47
N GLU A 83 16.84 2.38 -5.01
CA GLU A 83 15.37 2.40 -4.98
C GLU A 83 14.79 1.29 -5.87
N PHE A 84 15.45 0.97 -7.00
CA PHE A 84 15.06 -0.17 -7.82
C PHE A 84 15.21 -1.51 -7.08
N ARG A 85 16.28 -1.69 -6.28
CA ARG A 85 16.44 -2.89 -5.45
C ARG A 85 15.33 -3.03 -4.42
N VAL A 86 14.85 -1.93 -3.85
CA VAL A 86 13.70 -1.94 -2.94
C VAL A 86 12.43 -2.38 -3.69
N LEU A 87 12.15 -1.79 -4.85
CA LEU A 87 11.01 -2.17 -5.68
C LEU A 87 11.04 -3.66 -6.07
N ARG A 88 12.22 -4.15 -6.47
CA ARG A 88 12.45 -5.57 -6.78
C ARG A 88 12.28 -6.47 -5.56
N GLY A 89 12.76 -6.02 -4.40
CA GLY A 89 12.54 -6.73 -3.14
C GLY A 89 11.06 -6.87 -2.79
N ILE A 90 10.26 -5.82 -3.08
CA ILE A 90 8.80 -5.86 -2.92
C ILE A 90 8.20 -6.91 -3.84
N GLU A 91 8.44 -6.84 -5.15
CA GLU A 91 7.90 -7.81 -6.11
C GLU A 91 8.29 -9.25 -5.77
N MET A 92 9.53 -9.48 -5.35
CA MET A 92 9.99 -10.81 -4.95
C MET A 92 9.30 -11.33 -3.68
N ALA A 93 9.01 -10.45 -2.72
CA ALA A 93 8.40 -10.83 -1.46
C ALA A 93 6.88 -11.02 -1.56
N SER A 94 6.18 -10.19 -2.35
CA SER A 94 4.71 -10.24 -2.52
C SER A 94 4.26 -10.92 -3.81
N GLY A 95 5.17 -11.31 -4.70
CA GLY A 95 4.89 -11.84 -6.04
C GLY A 95 4.38 -10.78 -7.03
N THR A 96 4.12 -9.56 -6.57
CA THR A 96 3.59 -8.43 -7.35
C THR A 96 4.06 -7.11 -6.75
N VAL A 97 4.08 -6.06 -7.55
CA VAL A 97 4.14 -4.66 -7.12
C VAL A 97 2.70 -4.14 -7.01
N ALA A 98 2.15 -4.12 -5.81
CA ALA A 98 0.84 -3.54 -5.56
C ALA A 98 0.94 -2.03 -5.37
N LEU A 99 0.13 -1.25 -6.10
CA LEU A 99 0.09 0.20 -6.08
C LEU A 99 -1.28 0.71 -5.61
N VAL A 100 -1.27 1.83 -4.89
CA VAL A 100 -2.48 2.55 -4.46
C VAL A 100 -2.26 4.05 -4.60
N HIS A 101 -3.28 4.78 -5.06
CA HIS A 101 -3.17 6.24 -5.11
C HIS A 101 -3.30 6.84 -3.71
N VAL A 102 -2.53 7.89 -3.40
CA VAL A 102 -2.58 8.54 -2.08
C VAL A 102 -3.98 8.99 -1.68
N GLU A 103 -4.78 9.44 -2.63
CA GLU A 103 -6.17 9.85 -2.39
C GLU A 103 -7.06 8.67 -2.01
N ASP A 104 -6.83 7.48 -2.60
CA ASP A 104 -7.57 6.26 -2.28
C ASP A 104 -7.25 5.82 -0.84
N VAL A 105 -6.00 5.99 -0.39
CA VAL A 105 -5.60 5.75 1.01
C VAL A 105 -6.33 6.70 1.94
N CYS A 106 -6.39 7.99 1.62
CA CYS A 106 -7.11 8.98 2.42
C CYS A 106 -8.62 8.67 2.50
N ARG A 107 -9.24 8.29 1.37
CA ARG A 107 -10.67 7.90 1.36
C ARG A 107 -10.91 6.62 2.14
N ALA A 108 -10.02 5.63 2.04
CA ALA A 108 -10.11 4.40 2.83
C ALA A 108 -10.01 4.70 4.33
N GLN A 109 -9.08 5.57 4.74
CA GLN A 109 -8.93 6.02 6.13
C GLN A 109 -10.18 6.74 6.63
N LEU A 110 -10.78 7.63 5.82
CA LEU A 110 -12.02 8.31 6.17
C LEU A 110 -13.17 7.32 6.32
N PHE A 111 -13.34 6.42 5.35
CA PHE A 111 -14.37 5.38 5.37
C PHE A 111 -14.27 4.52 6.64
N VAL A 112 -13.09 3.96 6.93
CA VAL A 112 -12.95 3.16 8.15
C VAL A 112 -13.05 4.00 9.40
N ALA A 113 -12.82 5.32 9.37
CA ALA A 113 -13.03 6.20 10.52
C ALA A 113 -14.52 6.45 10.80
N GLU A 114 -15.35 6.55 9.76
CA GLU A 114 -16.79 6.81 9.85
C GLU A 114 -17.61 5.54 10.13
N GLU A 115 -17.21 4.39 9.58
CA GLU A 115 -17.96 3.14 9.67
C GLU A 115 -17.92 2.53 11.08
N GLU A 116 -19.04 2.55 11.80
CA GLU A 116 -19.11 2.06 13.20
C GLU A 116 -18.74 0.58 13.33
N ALA A 117 -19.08 -0.23 12.33
CA ALA A 117 -18.76 -1.66 12.32
C ALA A 117 -17.32 -1.96 11.87
N ALA A 118 -16.54 -0.97 11.45
CA ALA A 118 -15.17 -1.19 11.00
C ALA A 118 -14.29 -1.65 12.17
N ALA A 119 -13.65 -2.79 11.97
CA ALA A 119 -12.79 -3.43 12.95
C ALA A 119 -11.63 -4.15 12.27
N GLY A 120 -10.50 -4.30 12.98
CA GLY A 120 -9.37 -5.09 12.49
C GLY A 120 -8.49 -4.34 11.49
N ARG A 121 -8.07 -5.02 10.42
CA ARG A 121 -7.07 -4.53 9.45
C ARG A 121 -7.62 -4.57 8.03
N TYR A 122 -7.41 -3.49 7.28
CA TYR A 122 -7.82 -3.34 5.89
C TYR A 122 -6.60 -3.15 4.99
N LEU A 123 -6.45 -4.02 3.98
CA LEU A 123 -5.45 -3.83 2.94
C LEU A 123 -5.99 -2.83 1.91
N CYS A 124 -5.22 -1.79 1.60
CA CYS A 124 -5.59 -0.76 0.63
C CYS A 124 -4.67 -0.85 -0.59
N SER A 125 -5.19 -1.42 -1.68
CA SER A 125 -4.51 -1.62 -2.96
C SER A 125 -5.49 -1.35 -4.10
N SER A 126 -5.08 -0.58 -5.11
CA SER A 126 -5.92 -0.27 -6.28
C SER A 126 -5.55 -1.17 -7.47
N ILE A 127 -4.27 -1.48 -7.65
CA ILE A 127 -3.78 -2.30 -8.76
C ILE A 127 -2.61 -3.18 -8.32
N ASN A 128 -2.58 -4.42 -8.82
CA ASN A 128 -1.42 -5.29 -8.73
C ASN A 128 -0.76 -5.34 -10.11
N THR A 129 0.51 -4.98 -10.18
CA THR A 129 1.32 -4.98 -11.41
C THR A 129 2.63 -5.73 -11.16
N THR A 130 3.37 -6.03 -12.21
CA THR A 130 4.77 -6.45 -12.15
C THR A 130 5.70 -5.27 -12.44
N ILE A 131 6.98 -5.41 -12.11
CA ILE A 131 8.01 -4.43 -12.52
C ILE A 131 8.06 -4.33 -14.04
N LEU A 132 7.88 -5.45 -14.74
CA LEU A 132 7.85 -5.47 -16.21
C LEU A 132 6.67 -4.67 -16.77
N GLU A 133 5.46 -4.91 -16.27
CA GLU A 133 4.27 -4.15 -16.67
C GLU A 133 4.40 -2.67 -16.32
N LEU A 134 4.95 -2.35 -15.15
CA LEU A 134 5.23 -0.97 -14.76
C LEU A 134 6.23 -0.30 -15.70
N ALA A 135 7.30 -1.00 -16.09
CA ALA A 135 8.31 -0.49 -17.02
C ALA A 135 7.71 -0.23 -18.40
N SER A 136 6.90 -1.16 -18.93
CA SER A 136 6.18 -0.98 -20.19
C SER A 136 5.22 0.20 -20.13
N PHE A 137 4.42 0.30 -19.06
CA PHE A 137 3.50 1.43 -18.85
C PHE A 137 4.22 2.77 -18.83
N LEU A 138 5.37 2.87 -18.16
CA LEU A 138 6.16 4.09 -18.11
C LEU A 138 6.75 4.46 -19.48
N ALA A 139 7.20 3.47 -20.27
CA ALA A 139 7.72 3.69 -21.61
C ALA A 139 6.63 4.23 -22.55
N ASP A 140 5.43 3.65 -22.50
CA ASP A 140 4.31 4.04 -23.34
C ASP A 140 3.74 5.42 -22.94
N LYS A 141 3.60 5.67 -21.64
CA LYS A 141 2.99 6.90 -21.13
C LYS A 141 3.94 8.10 -21.21
N TYR A 142 5.24 7.88 -21.07
CA TYR A 142 6.23 8.94 -21.07
C TYR A 142 7.40 8.65 -22.04
N PRO A 143 7.14 8.66 -23.35
CA PRO A 143 8.14 8.29 -24.37
C PRO A 143 9.36 9.22 -24.39
N GLN A 144 9.26 10.42 -23.80
CA GLN A 144 10.36 11.36 -23.65
C GLN A 144 11.42 10.93 -22.62
N TYR A 145 11.12 9.96 -21.75
CA TYR A 145 12.06 9.43 -20.78
C TYR A 145 12.49 8.02 -21.17
N THR A 146 13.80 7.77 -21.13
CA THR A 146 14.33 6.43 -21.36
C THR A 146 14.14 5.55 -20.14
N VAL A 147 13.27 4.55 -20.23
CA VAL A 147 13.12 3.51 -19.21
C VAL A 147 14.39 2.64 -19.16
N LYS A 148 14.98 2.50 -17.98
CA LYS A 148 16.22 1.76 -17.72
C LYS A 148 15.95 0.27 -17.60
N THR A 149 15.66 -0.38 -18.73
CA THR A 149 15.36 -1.82 -18.80
C THR A 149 16.56 -2.71 -18.44
N ASN A 150 17.79 -2.19 -18.48
CA ASN A 150 19.00 -2.89 -18.02
C ASN A 150 18.95 -3.28 -16.54
N LEU A 151 18.18 -2.56 -15.73
CA LEU A 151 17.97 -2.89 -14.31
C LEU A 151 17.21 -4.21 -14.13
N LEU A 152 16.35 -4.58 -15.10
CA LEU A 152 15.59 -5.84 -15.09
C LEU A 152 16.51 -7.06 -15.24
N SER A 153 17.62 -6.92 -15.96
CA SER A 153 18.60 -7.99 -16.21
C SER A 153 19.67 -8.16 -15.12
N GLY A 154 19.68 -7.31 -14.09
CA GLY A 154 20.70 -7.38 -13.04
C GLY A 154 20.59 -8.63 -12.15
N PRO A 155 21.69 -9.17 -11.61
CA PRO A 155 21.65 -10.31 -10.70
C PRO A 155 20.83 -9.99 -9.44
N VAL A 156 19.95 -10.91 -9.04
CA VAL A 156 19.22 -10.84 -7.77
C VAL A 156 20.21 -11.14 -6.65
N ARG A 157 20.76 -10.10 -6.01
CA ARG A 157 21.48 -10.31 -4.74
C ARG A 157 20.47 -10.28 -3.62
N VAL A 158 20.01 -11.46 -3.22
CA VAL A 158 19.27 -11.68 -1.98
C VAL A 158 20.21 -11.28 -0.84
N TRP A 159 19.82 -10.29 -0.05
CA TRP A 159 20.55 -9.88 1.14
C TRP A 159 20.64 -11.09 2.08
N ARG A 160 21.87 -11.55 2.34
CA ARG A 160 22.17 -12.61 3.30
C ARG A 160 22.42 -12.02 4.68
#